data_AF-A0AAN5BWS1-F1
#
_entry.id   AF-A0AAN5BWS1-F1
#
_cell.length_a   1.000
_cell.length_b   1.000
_cell.length_c   1.000
_cell.angle_alpha   90.00
_cell.angle_beta   90.00
_cell.angle_gamma   90.00
#
_symmetry.space_group_name_H-M   'P 1'
#
loop_
_entity.id
_entity.type
_entity.pdbx_description
1 polymer ?
#
loop_
_entity_poly.entity_id
_entity_poly.type
_entity_poly.pdbx_seq_one_letter_code
_entity_poly.pdbx_strand_id
1 'polypeptide(L)'
;MKTVPNEGLIHFRDIVNRSYLLATNHQALLDIMSTNTYDFEKPWRARDFLARIIGFGLILSEGSAHKKQRRALTPSFNVKNIRALYSLMWEKTGLLMDELEKQIKQNPMDGTNAQSGEGKIEMSVWARYPYAQLS
;
A
#
# COMPACT_ATOMS: atom_id res chain seq x y z
N MET A 1 22.07 6.03 21.44
CA MET A 1 20.88 6.74 20.92
C MET A 1 20.63 7.94 21.85
N LYS A 2 20.77 9.18 21.35
CA LYS A 2 20.51 10.38 22.17
C LYS A 2 19.00 10.64 22.13
N THR A 3 18.28 10.29 23.21
CA THR A 3 16.85 10.58 23.34
C THR A 3 16.69 12.05 23.70
N VAL A 4 16.18 12.86 22.77
CA VAL A 4 15.72 14.21 23.10
C VAL A 4 14.50 14.03 24.02
N PRO A 5 14.50 14.63 25.23
CA PRO A 5 13.37 14.52 26.14
C PRO A 5 12.20 15.31 25.55
N ASN A 6 11.20 14.58 25.07
CA ASN A 6 9.98 15.14 24.49
C ASN A 6 8.83 14.51 25.27
N GLU A 7 7.92 15.31 25.83
CA GLU A 7 6.70 14.84 26.50
C GLU A 7 5.67 14.30 25.49
N GLY A 8 6.11 13.46 24.55
CA GLY A 8 5.27 12.83 23.53
C GLY A 8 4.91 13.71 22.33
N LEU A 9 5.31 14.98 22.31
CA LEU A 9 5.09 15.92 21.21
C LEU A 9 6.39 16.68 20.88
N ILE A 10 6.68 16.82 19.58
CA ILE A 10 7.79 17.65 19.08
C ILE A 10 7.19 18.77 18.25
N HIS A 11 7.45 20.02 18.63
CA HIS A 11 7.18 21.17 17.78
C HIS A 11 8.42 21.51 16.97
N PHE A 12 8.27 21.68 15.66
CA PHE A 12 9.35 22.12 14.79
C PHE A 12 8.81 23.06 13.71
N ARG A 13 9.71 23.86 13.12
CA ARG A 13 9.36 24.78 12.03
C ARG A 13 10.03 24.33 10.74
N ASP A 14 9.28 24.34 9.65
CA ASP A 14 9.80 24.08 8.31
C ASP A 14 10.55 25.32 7.78
N ILE A 15 11.25 25.18 6.65
CA ILE A 15 12.06 26.23 6.00
C ILE A 15 11.27 27.50 5.63
N VAL A 16 9.94 27.43 5.64
CA VAL A 16 9.03 28.57 5.40
C VAL A 16 8.38 29.08 6.70
N ASN A 17 9.03 28.84 7.85
CA ASN A 17 8.56 29.22 9.20
C ASN A 17 7.14 28.69 9.54
N ARG A 18 6.73 27.58 8.93
CA ARG A 18 5.46 26.91 9.24
C ARG A 18 5.67 26.00 10.44
N SER A 19 4.80 26.12 11.44
CA SER A 19 4.78 25.28 12.64
C SER A 19 4.20 23.90 12.35
N TYR A 20 4.91 22.85 12.72
CA TYR A 20 4.47 21.46 12.69
C TYR A 20 4.55 20.86 14.10
N LEU A 21 3.56 20.04 14.44
CA LEU A 21 3.52 19.29 15.68
C LEU A 21 3.56 17.80 15.34
N LEU A 22 4.58 17.09 15.82
CA LEU A 22 4.76 15.66 15.63
C LEU A 22 4.45 14.92 16.92
N ALA A 23 3.44 14.05 16.87
CA ALA A 23 3.17 13.12 17.95
C ALA A 23 4.18 11.96 17.93
N THR A 24 4.90 11.78 19.03
CA THR A 24 5.90 10.71 19.18
C THR A 24 5.48 9.64 20.20
N ASN A 25 4.41 9.89 20.96
CA ASN A 25 3.85 8.92 21.90
C ASN A 25 2.69 8.14 21.25
N HIS A 26 2.55 6.86 21.61
CA HIS A 26 1.47 5.98 21.16
C HIS A 26 0.08 6.51 21.50
N GLN A 27 -0.12 7.05 22.72
CA GLN A 27 -1.41 7.62 23.13
C GLN A 27 -1.82 8.80 22.24
N ALA A 28 -0.89 9.71 21.97
CA ALA A 28 -1.13 10.85 21.08
C ALA A 28 -1.45 10.41 19.63
N LEU A 29 -0.77 9.37 19.13
CA LEU A 29 -1.07 8.79 17.82
C LEU A 29 -2.45 8.13 17.78
N LEU A 30 -2.84 7.39 18.82
CA LEU A 30 -4.18 6.79 18.92
C LEU A 30 -5.26 7.87 18.94
N ASP A 31 -5.05 8.95 19.68
CA ASP A 31 -6.01 10.05 19.77
C ASP A 31 -6.18 10.77 18.42
N ILE A 32 -5.07 11.03 17.71
CA ILE A 32 -5.10 11.66 16.39
C ILE A 32 -5.70 10.72 15.32
N MET A 33 -5.34 9.43 15.35
CA MET A 33 -5.70 8.49 14.28
C MET A 33 -7.05 7.79 14.50
N SER A 34 -7.52 7.64 15.74
CA SER A 34 -8.70 6.83 16.08
C SER A 34 -9.76 7.55 16.91
N THR A 35 -9.38 8.25 17.99
CA THR A 35 -10.36 8.85 18.93
C THR A 35 -11.01 10.09 18.33
N ASN A 36 -10.20 11.01 17.79
CA ASN A 36 -10.64 12.30 17.26
C ASN A 36 -10.26 12.45 15.78
N THR A 37 -10.32 11.36 15.00
CA THR A 37 -9.87 11.30 13.59
C THR A 37 -10.53 12.35 12.69
N TYR A 38 -11.72 12.85 13.04
CA TYR A 38 -12.44 13.84 12.25
C TYR A 38 -12.08 15.29 12.58
N ASP A 39 -11.35 15.53 13.67
CA ASP A 39 -10.88 16.86 14.08
C ASP A 39 -9.51 17.20 13.47
N PHE A 40 -8.83 16.20 12.90
CA PHE A 40 -7.53 16.33 12.25
C PHE A 40 -7.62 16.09 10.74
N GLU A 41 -7.53 17.17 9.95
CA GLU A 41 -7.47 17.07 8.49
C GLU A 41 -6.12 16.52 8.01
N LYS A 42 -6.13 15.75 6.92
CA LYS A 42 -4.89 15.22 6.35
C LYS A 42 -4.03 16.36 5.79
N PRO A 43 -2.71 16.34 6.00
CA PRO A 43 -1.83 17.38 5.46
C PRO A 43 -2.04 17.52 3.94
N TRP A 44 -2.28 18.76 3.48
CA TRP A 44 -2.61 19.08 2.08
C TRP A 44 -1.64 18.44 1.07
N ARG A 45 -0.34 18.41 1.36
CA ARG A 45 0.67 17.77 0.49
C ARG A 45 0.44 16.27 0.31
N ALA A 46 0.10 15.57 1.40
CA ALA A 46 -0.20 14.14 1.35
C ALA A 46 -1.50 13.88 0.59
N ARG A 47 -2.49 14.76 0.78
CA ARG A 47 -3.78 14.70 0.08
C ARG A 47 -3.61 14.87 -1.44
N ASP A 48 -2.89 15.89 -1.87
CA ASP A 48 -2.67 16.19 -3.30
C ASP A 48 -1.83 15.11 -4.00
N PHE A 49 -0.82 14.58 -3.31
CA PHE A 49 -0.01 13.48 -3.82
C PHE A 49 -0.86 12.22 -4.05
N LEU A 50 -1.64 11.82 -3.04
CA LEU A 50 -2.51 10.66 -3.13
C LEU A 50 -3.67 10.87 -4.14
N ALA A 51 -4.17 12.09 -4.29
CA ALA A 51 -5.23 12.42 -5.25
C ALA A 51 -4.78 12.18 -6.69
N ARG A 52 -3.51 12.45 -7.01
CA ARG A 52 -2.94 12.18 -8.34
C ARG A 52 -2.84 10.69 -8.67
N ILE A 53 -2.68 9.83 -7.66
CA ILE A 53 -2.45 8.39 -7.86
C ILE A 53 -3.78 7.62 -7.83
N ILE A 54 -4.65 7.93 -6.87
CA ILE A 54 -5.82 7.11 -6.53
C ILE A 54 -7.15 7.89 -6.75
N GLY A 55 -7.08 9.17 -7.15
CA GLY A 55 -8.23 10.06 -7.24
C GLY A 55 -8.78 10.47 -5.86
N PHE A 56 -9.85 11.28 -5.82
CA PHE A 56 -10.58 11.63 -4.58
C PHE A 56 -11.46 10.47 -4.07
N GLY A 57 -10.82 9.32 -3.79
CA GLY A 57 -11.45 8.10 -3.29
C GLY A 57 -11.56 8.05 -1.76
N LEU A 58 -11.91 6.87 -1.22
CA LEU A 58 -12.07 6.62 0.22
C LEU A 58 -10.88 7.11 1.07
N ILE A 59 -9.66 7.08 0.54
CA ILE A 59 -8.47 7.49 1.27
C ILE A 59 -8.38 9.03 1.44
N LEU A 60 -9.11 9.80 0.64
CA LEU A 60 -9.01 11.27 0.59
C LEU A 60 -10.31 12.00 0.90
N SER A 61 -11.42 11.27 0.99
CA SER A 61 -12.65 11.81 1.54
C SER A 61 -12.51 11.97 3.05
N GLU A 62 -13.06 13.07 3.57
CA GLU A 62 -13.10 13.40 4.98
C GLU A 62 -14.57 13.55 5.42
N GLY A 63 -14.83 13.44 6.73
CA GLY A 63 -16.17 13.62 7.31
C GLY A 63 -17.25 12.66 6.79
N SER A 64 -18.44 13.20 6.47
CA SER A 64 -19.62 12.42 6.09
C SER A 64 -19.46 11.65 4.77
N ALA A 65 -18.66 12.18 3.84
CA ALA A 65 -18.32 11.52 2.58
C ALA A 65 -17.47 10.25 2.81
N HIS A 66 -16.45 10.35 3.68
CA HIS A 66 -15.67 9.20 4.13
C HIS A 66 -16.56 8.13 4.77
N LYS A 67 -17.45 8.53 5.69
CA LYS A 67 -18.37 7.61 6.38
C LYS A 67 -19.29 6.88 5.41
N LYS A 68 -19.83 7.58 4.39
CA LYS A 68 -20.69 6.98 3.36
C LYS A 68 -19.92 6.00 2.47
N GLN A 69 -18.74 6.40 1.98
CA GLN A 69 -17.90 5.54 1.15
C GLN A 69 -17.40 4.32 1.93
N ARG A 70 -17.00 4.50 3.20
CA ARG A 70 -16.57 3.41 4.08
C ARG A 70 -17.70 2.42 4.31
N ARG A 71 -18.92 2.91 4.60
CA ARG A 71 -20.11 2.06 4.79
C ARG A 71 -20.46 1.25 3.55
N ALA A 72 -20.29 1.84 2.35
CA ALA A 72 -20.52 1.14 1.09
C ALA A 72 -19.45 0.08 0.79
N LEU A 73 -18.17 0.35 1.11
CA LEU A 73 -17.04 -0.55 0.79
C LEU A 73 -16.79 -1.66 1.81
N THR A 74 -16.99 -1.39 3.10
CA THR A 74 -16.76 -2.35 4.20
C THR A 74 -17.43 -3.72 3.96
N PRO A 75 -18.68 -3.84 3.48
CA PRO A 75 -19.29 -5.16 3.27
C PRO A 75 -18.55 -6.02 2.25
N SER A 76 -17.88 -5.44 1.25
CA SER A 76 -17.08 -6.20 0.28
C SER A 76 -15.83 -6.82 0.91
N PHE A 77 -15.26 -6.17 1.92
CA PHE A 77 -14.08 -6.62 2.68
C PHE A 77 -14.44 -7.33 3.99
N ASN A 78 -15.63 -7.91 4.09
CA ASN A 78 -15.97 -8.72 5.27
C ASN A 78 -15.17 -10.05 5.27
N VAL A 79 -15.01 -10.65 6.45
CA VAL A 79 -14.22 -11.87 6.62
C VAL A 79 -14.71 -13.03 5.75
N LYS A 80 -16.01 -13.15 5.51
CA LYS A 80 -16.59 -14.19 4.65
C LYS A 80 -16.16 -14.00 3.19
N ASN A 81 -16.21 -12.78 2.68
CA ASN A 81 -15.81 -12.45 1.31
C ASN A 81 -14.30 -12.59 1.12
N ILE A 82 -13.50 -12.16 2.09
CA ILE A 82 -12.05 -12.38 2.10
C ILE A 82 -11.76 -13.88 2.05
N ARG A 83 -12.49 -14.68 2.84
CA ARG A 83 -12.31 -16.14 2.81
C ARG A 83 -12.68 -16.77 1.48
N ALA A 84 -13.76 -16.31 0.84
CA ALA A 84 -14.14 -16.76 -0.49
C ALA A 84 -13.06 -16.44 -1.54
N LEU A 85 -12.34 -15.32 -1.37
CA LEU A 85 -11.27 -14.91 -2.28
C LEU A 85 -9.98 -15.72 -2.10
N TYR A 86 -9.76 -16.38 -0.95
CA TYR A 86 -8.53 -17.18 -0.72
C TYR A 86 -8.33 -18.26 -1.78
N SER A 87 -9.38 -18.98 -2.17
CA SER A 87 -9.26 -20.02 -3.19
C SER A 87 -8.77 -19.45 -4.52
N LEU A 88 -9.31 -18.29 -4.92
CA LEU A 88 -8.92 -17.62 -6.15
C LEU A 88 -7.48 -17.07 -6.06
N MET A 89 -7.12 -16.44 -4.94
CA MET A 89 -5.75 -15.96 -4.73
C MET A 89 -4.75 -17.10 -4.77
N TRP A 90 -5.06 -18.24 -4.14
CA TRP A 90 -4.21 -19.42 -4.14
C TRP A 90 -4.03 -19.98 -5.55
N GLU A 91 -5.13 -20.14 -6.29
CA GLU A 91 -5.10 -20.59 -7.68
C GLU A 91 -4.21 -19.68 -8.55
N LYS A 92 -4.42 -18.36 -8.49
CA LYS A 92 -3.63 -17.41 -9.30
C LYS A 92 -2.18 -17.33 -8.87
N THR A 93 -1.90 -17.50 -7.58
CA THR A 93 -0.52 -17.58 -7.07
C THR A 93 0.17 -18.84 -7.59
N GLY A 94 -0.52 -19.98 -7.60
CA GLY A 94 0.00 -21.22 -8.19
C GLY A 94 0.37 -21.04 -9.67
N LEU A 95 -0.55 -20.50 -10.47
CA LEU A 95 -0.28 -20.20 -11.89
C LEU A 95 0.92 -19.26 -12.09
N LEU A 96 1.05 -18.24 -11.23
CA LEU A 96 2.19 -17.33 -11.26
C LEU A 96 3.50 -18.08 -10.97
N MET A 97 3.51 -18.95 -9.95
CA MET A 97 4.69 -19.74 -9.58
C MET A 97 5.08 -20.74 -10.67
N ASP A 98 4.11 -21.41 -11.30
CA ASP A 98 4.36 -22.37 -12.38
C ASP A 98 4.99 -21.67 -13.60
N GLU A 99 4.50 -20.48 -13.96
CA GLU A 99 5.03 -19.70 -15.08
C GLU A 99 6.42 -19.11 -14.75
N LEU A 100 6.65 -18.68 -13.50
CA LEU A 100 7.98 -18.26 -13.04
C LEU A 100 8.98 -19.42 -13.15
N GLU A 101 8.62 -20.62 -12.70
CA GLU A 101 9.49 -21.81 -12.77
C GLU A 101 9.82 -22.18 -14.22
N LYS A 102 8.82 -22.10 -15.11
CA LYS A 102 9.02 -22.32 -16.54
C LYS A 102 9.97 -21.28 -17.14
N GLN A 103 9.84 -20.00 -16.79
CA GLN A 103 10.72 -18.93 -17.29
C GLN A 103 12.14 -19.07 -16.78
N ILE A 104 12.33 -19.50 -15.53
CA ILE A 104 13.65 -19.82 -14.94
C ILE A 104 14.32 -20.94 -15.74
N LYS A 105 13.59 -22.02 -16.06
CA LYS A 105 14.12 -23.13 -16.87
C LYS A 105 14.50 -22.72 -18.29
N GLN A 106 13.79 -21.75 -18.87
CA GLN A 106 14.05 -21.24 -20.22
C GLN A 106 15.20 -20.24 -20.29
N ASN A 107 15.48 -19.52 -19.19
CA ASN A 107 16.54 -18.51 -19.12
C ASN A 107 17.44 -18.76 -17.89
N PRO A 108 18.28 -19.81 -17.92
CA PRO A 108 19.24 -20.06 -16.86
C PRO A 108 20.22 -18.87 -16.76
N MET A 109 20.63 -18.54 -15.53
CA MET A 109 21.56 -17.44 -15.30
C MET A 109 22.95 -17.77 -15.90
N ASP A 110 23.59 -16.78 -16.53
CA ASP A 110 24.93 -16.95 -17.13
C ASP A 110 25.94 -17.39 -16.06
N GLY A 111 26.49 -18.60 -16.24
CA GLY A 111 27.47 -19.19 -15.32
C GLY A 111 26.92 -20.23 -14.33
N THR A 112 25.62 -20.53 -14.36
CA THR A 112 25.01 -21.52 -13.45
C THR A 112 24.59 -22.79 -14.22
N ASN A 113 24.83 -23.96 -13.64
CA ASN A 113 24.36 -25.22 -14.20
C ASN A 113 22.82 -25.25 -14.23
N ALA A 114 22.20 -25.78 -15.29
CA ALA A 114 20.74 -25.88 -15.47
C ALA A 114 19.99 -26.63 -14.35
N GLN A 115 20.72 -27.27 -13.42
CA GLN A 115 20.21 -28.00 -12.26
C GLN A 115 20.15 -27.16 -10.96
N SER A 116 20.69 -25.94 -10.97
CA SER A 116 20.76 -25.04 -9.80
C SER A 116 19.41 -24.41 -9.43
N GLY A 117 18.45 -24.39 -10.36
CA GLY A 117 17.15 -23.73 -10.16
C GLY A 117 17.24 -22.20 -10.15
N GLU A 118 18.38 -21.63 -10.55
CA GLU A 118 18.61 -20.19 -10.60
C GLU A 118 18.54 -19.67 -12.04
N GLY A 119 17.67 -18.69 -12.29
CA GLY A 119 17.43 -18.14 -13.62
C GLY A 119 17.10 -16.66 -13.57
N LYS A 120 17.18 -15.99 -14.72
CA LYS A 120 16.87 -14.56 -14.84
C LYS A 120 15.43 -14.40 -15.33
N ILE A 121 14.63 -13.62 -14.59
CA ILE A 121 13.25 -13.30 -14.96
C ILE A 121 13.13 -11.79 -15.19
N GLU A 122 12.72 -11.39 -16.40
CA GLU A 122 12.46 -9.98 -16.72
C GLU A 122 11.03 -9.58 -16.40
N MET A 123 10.81 -9.07 -15.18
CA MET A 123 9.50 -8.61 -14.69
C MET A 123 8.93 -7.41 -15.45
N SER A 124 9.77 -6.66 -16.18
CA SER A 124 9.34 -5.46 -16.94
C SER A 124 8.42 -5.79 -18.12
N VAL A 125 8.43 -7.04 -18.60
CA VAL A 125 7.50 -7.52 -19.63
C VAL A 125 6.06 -7.55 -19.10
N TRP A 126 5.86 -7.89 -17.82
CA TRP A 126 4.51 -7.99 -17.23
C TRP A 126 3.86 -6.63 -16.97
N ALA A 127 4.66 -5.59 -16.80
CA ALA A 127 4.17 -4.21 -16.68
C ALA A 127 3.79 -3.58 -18.05
N ARG A 128 4.12 -4.24 -19.18
CA ARG A 128 3.94 -3.68 -20.52
C ARG A 128 2.65 -4.09 -21.24
N TYR A 129 1.85 -5.03 -20.73
CA TYR A 129 0.70 -5.56 -21.46
C TYR A 129 -0.65 -5.39 -20.74
N PRO A 130 -1.51 -4.48 -21.23
CA PRO A 130 -2.97 -4.59 -21.08
C PRO A 130 -3.67 -5.14 -22.34
N TYR A 131 -2.98 -5.40 -23.46
CA TYR A 131 -3.64 -5.69 -24.76
C TYR A 131 -2.92 -6.72 -25.66
N ALA A 132 -2.74 -7.97 -25.22
CA ALA A 132 -2.16 -8.99 -26.11
C ALA A 132 -2.72 -10.42 -25.95
N GLN A 133 -4.00 -10.57 -25.61
CA GLN A 133 -4.72 -11.85 -25.76
C GLN A 133 -6.13 -11.62 -26.30
N LEU A 134 -6.23 -11.13 -27.54
CA LEU A 134 -7.41 -11.24 -28.40
C LEU A 134 -6.92 -11.45 -29.84
N SER A 135 -6.50 -12.68 -30.14
CA SER A 135 -6.45 -13.26 -31.49
C SER A 135 -6.20 -14.76 -31.38
#